data_AF-A0AAU4QVN9-F1
#
_entry.id   AF-A0AAU4QVN9-F1
#
_cell.length_a   1.000
_cell.length_b   1.000
_cell.length_c   1.000
_cell.angle_alpha   90.00
_cell.angle_beta   90.00
_cell.angle_gamma   90.00
#
_symmetry.space_group_name_H-M   'P 1'
#
loop_
_entity.id
_entity.type
_entity.pdbx_description
1 polymer ?
#
loop_
_entity_poly.entity_id
_entity_poly.type
_entity_poly.pdbx_seq_one_letter_code
_entity_poly.pdbx_strand_id
1 'polypeptide(L)'
;MGSAKNKSNAARKARIEEMRRAEHARERRNRILTIASSVVVVVGLVAAGVVLVRSQSDDDKDEAKRPADKTPGKFVTGKDGVKTWSKKLSSTHVETSVGYPMEPPVGGDHHRAWMNCNGDVYDKELAKENAVHSLEHGAVWVTYTSKAAKADVEALSAKVKQTPYTLMSPDEKQQDPIMLSAWGHQRTVTSASDPNVAKFFERYVQGEQTPELGAPCTGGLSE
;
A
#
# COMPACT_ATOMS: atom_id res chain seq x y z
N MET A 1 10.23 -83.09 47.95
CA MET A 1 8.83 -82.62 47.77
C MET A 1 8.86 -81.16 47.27
N GLY A 2 8.92 -80.92 45.95
CA GLY A 2 9.15 -79.58 45.36
C GLY A 2 8.08 -79.08 44.37
N SER A 3 6.94 -79.77 44.23
CA SER A 3 6.03 -79.57 43.09
C SER A 3 4.95 -78.48 43.28
N ALA A 4 4.52 -78.18 44.50
CA ALA A 4 3.42 -77.23 44.74
C ALA A 4 3.81 -75.74 44.67
N LYS A 5 5.05 -75.38 45.06
CA LYS A 5 5.53 -73.97 45.04
C LYS A 5 5.80 -73.43 43.63
N ASN A 6 6.07 -74.29 42.65
CA ASN A 6 6.33 -73.87 41.27
C ASN A 6 5.04 -73.54 40.50
N LYS A 7 3.92 -74.21 40.80
CA LYS A 7 2.62 -73.94 40.16
C LYS A 7 2.03 -72.59 40.58
N SER A 8 2.19 -72.17 41.85
CA SER A 8 1.65 -70.88 42.32
C SER A 8 2.42 -69.67 41.77
N ASN A 9 3.75 -69.79 41.60
CA ASN A 9 4.57 -68.74 41.00
C ASN A 9 4.30 -68.57 39.50
N ALA A 10 4.05 -69.67 38.76
CA ALA A 10 3.68 -69.61 37.35
C ALA A 10 2.30 -68.94 37.15
N ALA A 11 1.31 -69.29 37.97
CA ALA A 11 -0.02 -68.67 37.93
C ALA A 11 0.01 -67.17 38.28
N ARG A 12 0.84 -66.77 39.25
CA ARG A 12 1.04 -65.36 39.61
C ARG A 12 1.72 -64.57 38.48
N LYS A 13 2.74 -65.15 37.84
CA LYS A 13 3.40 -64.53 36.68
C LYS A 13 2.45 -64.37 35.49
N ALA A 14 1.63 -65.38 35.18
CA ALA A 14 0.65 -65.31 34.10
C ALA A 14 -0.38 -64.19 34.30
N ARG A 15 -0.90 -64.01 35.53
CA ARG A 15 -1.81 -62.90 35.85
C ARG A 15 -1.15 -61.53 35.74
N ILE A 16 0.10 -61.40 36.15
CA ILE A 16 0.85 -60.14 36.02
C ILE A 16 1.09 -59.82 34.53
N GLU A 17 1.40 -60.82 33.72
CA GLU A 17 1.60 -60.64 32.27
C GLU A 17 0.30 -60.32 31.53
N GLU A 18 -0.81 -60.93 31.92
CA GLU A 18 -2.16 -60.60 31.41
C GLU A 18 -2.57 -59.17 31.77
N MET A 19 -2.35 -58.74 33.01
CA MET A 19 -2.59 -57.35 33.42
C MET A 19 -1.71 -56.37 32.65
N ARG A 20 -0.42 -56.66 32.48
CA ARG A 20 0.49 -55.83 31.66
C ARG A 20 0.08 -55.75 30.20
N ARG A 21 -0.37 -56.86 29.60
CA ARG A 21 -0.89 -56.87 28.22
C ARG A 21 -2.17 -56.05 28.09
N ALA A 22 -3.08 -56.15 29.07
CA ALA A 22 -4.30 -55.34 29.11
C ALA A 22 -4.00 -53.85 29.31
N GLU A 23 -3.00 -53.51 30.13
CA GLU A 23 -2.53 -52.13 30.35
C GLU A 23 -1.87 -51.55 29.09
N HIS A 24 -0.94 -52.28 28.46
CA HIS A 24 -0.33 -51.87 27.20
C HIS A 24 -1.34 -51.74 26.05
N ALA A 25 -2.38 -52.59 26.00
CA ALA A 25 -3.46 -52.45 25.03
C ALA A 25 -4.28 -51.17 25.25
N ARG A 26 -4.53 -50.80 26.52
CA ARG A 26 -5.22 -49.54 26.89
C ARG A 26 -4.36 -48.32 26.60
N GLU A 27 -3.07 -48.35 26.94
CA GLU A 27 -2.12 -47.28 26.62
C GLU A 27 -2.00 -47.07 25.11
N ARG A 28 -1.86 -48.15 24.32
CA ARG A 28 -1.78 -48.05 22.87
C ARG A 28 -3.05 -47.46 22.27
N ARG A 29 -4.23 -47.86 22.77
CA ARG A 29 -5.51 -47.30 22.34
C ARG A 29 -5.63 -45.81 22.69
N ASN A 30 -5.28 -45.43 23.93
CA ASN A 30 -5.34 -44.03 24.37
C ASN A 30 -4.34 -43.17 23.58
N ARG A 31 -3.11 -43.66 23.35
CA ARG A 31 -2.10 -42.98 22.54
C ARG A 31 -2.56 -42.78 21.09
N ILE A 32 -3.19 -43.78 20.48
CA ILE A 32 -3.76 -43.67 19.13
C ILE A 32 -4.87 -42.61 19.11
N LEU A 33 -5.77 -42.60 20.10
CA LEU A 33 -6.84 -41.60 20.19
C LEU A 33 -6.30 -40.18 20.39
N THR A 34 -5.27 -40.00 21.21
CA THR A 34 -4.61 -38.70 21.42
C THR A 34 -3.91 -38.21 20.15
N ILE A 35 -3.22 -39.09 19.43
CA ILE A 35 -2.56 -38.72 18.16
C ILE A 35 -3.61 -38.38 17.09
N ALA A 36 -4.65 -39.21 16.95
CA ALA A 36 -5.70 -38.97 15.97
C ALA A 36 -6.44 -37.65 16.22
N SER A 37 -6.79 -37.35 17.47
CA SER A 37 -7.42 -36.07 17.83
C SER A 37 -6.50 -34.88 17.55
N SER A 38 -5.20 -34.99 17.86
CA SER A 38 -4.23 -33.94 17.58
C SER A 38 -4.09 -33.67 16.07
N VAL A 39 -4.06 -34.72 15.25
CA VAL A 39 -3.98 -34.60 13.78
C VAL A 39 -5.23 -33.92 13.23
N VAL A 40 -6.43 -34.27 13.70
CA VAL A 40 -7.68 -33.64 13.26
C VAL A 40 -7.69 -32.15 13.59
N VAL A 41 -7.24 -31.76 14.78
CA VAL A 41 -7.15 -30.34 15.17
C VAL A 41 -6.18 -29.57 14.27
N VAL A 42 -4.98 -30.12 14.01
CA VAL A 42 -3.98 -29.46 13.16
C VAL A 42 -4.49 -29.33 11.72
N VAL A 43 -5.09 -30.38 11.16
CA VAL A 43 -5.67 -30.32 9.80
C VAL A 43 -6.81 -29.29 9.74
N GLY A 44 -7.65 -29.22 10.77
CA GLY A 44 -8.71 -28.22 10.89
C GLY A 44 -8.17 -26.78 10.94
N LEU A 45 -7.12 -26.54 11.73
CA LEU A 45 -6.47 -25.23 11.82
C LEU A 45 -5.78 -24.81 10.52
N VAL A 46 -5.10 -25.75 9.85
CA VAL A 46 -4.47 -25.48 8.55
C VAL A 46 -5.53 -25.19 7.49
N ALA A 47 -6.59 -25.99 7.40
CA ALA A 47 -7.68 -25.74 6.47
C ALA A 47 -8.37 -24.40 6.73
N ALA A 48 -8.66 -24.07 8.00
CA ALA A 48 -9.23 -22.78 8.37
C ALA A 48 -8.27 -21.61 8.05
N GLY A 49 -6.97 -21.77 8.30
CA GLY A 49 -5.94 -20.80 7.95
C GLY A 49 -5.84 -20.57 6.45
N VAL A 50 -5.86 -21.64 5.64
CA VAL A 50 -5.86 -21.53 4.17
C VAL A 50 -7.15 -20.87 3.66
N VAL A 51 -8.31 -21.18 4.23
CA VAL A 51 -9.58 -20.51 3.89
C VAL A 51 -9.56 -19.03 4.29
N LEU A 52 -8.99 -18.68 5.45
CA LEU A 52 -8.82 -17.29 5.88
C LEU A 52 -7.86 -16.51 4.98
N VAL A 53 -6.73 -17.11 4.59
CA VAL A 53 -5.77 -16.47 3.67
C VAL A 53 -6.36 -16.33 2.27
N ARG A 54 -7.08 -17.34 1.76
CA ARG A 54 -7.75 -17.24 0.46
C ARG A 54 -8.92 -16.26 0.46
N SER A 55 -9.70 -16.21 1.54
CA SER A 55 -10.75 -15.18 1.70
C SER A 55 -10.18 -13.77 1.84
N GLN A 56 -8.92 -13.60 2.27
CA GLN A 56 -8.22 -12.30 2.19
C GLN A 56 -7.58 -12.02 0.82
N SER A 57 -7.46 -13.01 -0.06
CA SER A 57 -6.77 -12.88 -1.35
C SER A 57 -7.72 -12.76 -2.55
N ASP A 58 -9.03 -12.92 -2.35
CA ASP A 58 -10.06 -12.77 -3.39
C ASP A 58 -10.73 -11.37 -3.40
N ASP A 59 -10.24 -10.43 -2.59
CA ASP A 59 -10.72 -9.04 -2.49
C ASP A 59 -10.05 -8.12 -3.53
N ASP A 60 -10.25 -8.41 -4.81
CA ASP A 60 -10.20 -7.42 -5.88
C ASP A 60 -11.64 -7.11 -6.27
N LYS A 61 -12.35 -6.30 -5.47
CA LYS A 61 -13.50 -5.44 -5.86
C LYS A 61 -14.10 -4.70 -4.66
N ASP A 62 -14.02 -3.38 -4.74
CA ASP A 62 -14.79 -2.40 -3.97
C ASP A 62 -14.43 -2.21 -2.50
N GLU A 63 -13.19 -1.77 -2.22
CA GLU A 63 -13.04 -0.81 -1.12
C GLU A 63 -13.99 0.37 -1.40
N ALA A 64 -14.83 0.71 -0.43
CA ALA A 64 -15.73 1.85 -0.50
C ALA A 64 -14.91 3.15 -0.62
N LYS A 65 -14.47 3.48 -1.83
CA LYS A 65 -13.81 4.74 -2.13
C LYS A 65 -14.76 5.85 -1.75
N ARG A 66 -14.30 6.78 -0.92
CA ARG A 66 -15.10 7.98 -0.64
C ARG A 66 -15.35 8.65 -2.00
N PRO A 67 -16.63 8.81 -2.41
CA PRO A 67 -16.94 9.37 -3.72
C PRO A 67 -16.36 10.78 -3.78
N ALA A 68 -15.81 11.13 -4.96
CA ALA A 68 -15.50 12.52 -5.27
C ALA A 68 -16.69 13.41 -4.93
N ASP A 69 -16.42 14.61 -4.46
CA ASP A 69 -17.42 15.62 -4.13
C ASP A 69 -18.52 15.71 -5.21
N LYS A 70 -19.81 15.73 -4.82
CA LYS A 70 -21.00 15.39 -5.65
C LYS A 70 -21.26 16.31 -6.86
N THR A 71 -20.40 17.30 -7.10
CA THR A 71 -20.38 18.11 -8.32
C THR A 71 -18.93 18.20 -8.76
N PRO A 72 -18.52 17.45 -9.81
CA PRO A 72 -17.14 17.43 -10.24
C PRO A 72 -16.79 18.79 -10.81
N GLY A 73 -15.68 19.37 -10.33
CA GLY A 73 -15.06 20.50 -11.02
C GLY A 73 -14.57 20.08 -12.42
N LYS A 74 -14.05 21.03 -13.17
CA LYS A 74 -13.38 20.77 -14.44
C LYS A 74 -12.13 21.61 -14.55
N PHE A 75 -11.18 21.16 -15.37
CA PHE A 75 -10.05 22.00 -15.71
C PHE A 75 -10.48 23.12 -16.67
N VAL A 76 -10.01 24.33 -16.38
CA VAL A 76 -10.03 25.48 -17.29
C VAL A 76 -8.60 25.76 -17.70
N THR A 77 -8.34 25.71 -19.00
CA THR A 77 -7.00 25.95 -19.55
C THR A 77 -6.77 27.44 -19.73
N GLY A 78 -5.76 27.98 -19.05
CA GLY A 78 -5.29 29.34 -19.23
C GLY A 78 -4.59 29.55 -20.58
N LYS A 79 -4.37 30.83 -20.94
CA LYS A 79 -3.64 31.20 -22.17
C LYS A 79 -2.19 30.73 -22.16
N ASP A 80 -1.63 30.52 -20.97
CA ASP A 80 -0.31 29.95 -20.75
C ASP A 80 -0.27 28.44 -20.93
N GLY A 81 -1.42 27.76 -21.05
CA GLY A 81 -1.54 26.31 -21.14
C GLY A 81 -1.65 25.60 -19.78
N VAL A 82 -1.65 26.33 -18.66
CA VAL A 82 -1.88 25.73 -17.33
C VAL A 82 -3.36 25.43 -17.17
N LYS A 83 -3.68 24.21 -16.77
CA LYS A 83 -5.02 23.78 -16.40
C LYS A 83 -5.25 24.12 -14.93
N THR A 84 -6.29 24.89 -14.64
CA THR A 84 -6.70 25.24 -13.27
C THR A 84 -8.03 24.56 -12.94
N TRP A 85 -8.11 23.93 -11.78
CA TRP A 85 -9.36 23.29 -11.34
C TRP A 85 -10.41 24.36 -10.99
N SER A 86 -11.60 24.24 -11.58
CA SER A 86 -12.62 25.30 -11.52
C SER A 86 -13.34 25.42 -10.17
N LYS A 87 -13.17 24.46 -9.26
CA LYS A 87 -13.89 24.39 -7.98
C LYS A 87 -12.88 24.45 -6.85
N LYS A 88 -13.31 24.94 -5.68
CA LYS A 88 -12.53 24.76 -4.45
C LYS A 88 -12.34 23.26 -4.18
N LEU A 89 -11.09 22.86 -4.00
CA LEU A 89 -10.71 21.51 -3.57
C LEU A 89 -10.88 21.40 -2.06
N SER A 90 -11.32 20.24 -1.58
CA SER A 90 -11.28 19.92 -0.16
C SER A 90 -9.85 19.60 0.29
N SER A 91 -9.60 19.69 1.59
CA SER A 91 -8.31 19.45 2.24
C SER A 91 -8.50 18.54 3.47
N THR A 92 -9.46 17.60 3.40
CA THR A 92 -9.78 16.76 4.54
C THR A 92 -8.81 15.58 4.58
N HIS A 93 -8.14 15.37 5.72
CA HIS A 93 -7.38 14.14 5.95
C HIS A 93 -8.31 12.94 6.15
N VAL A 94 -8.04 11.85 5.44
CA VAL A 94 -8.81 10.60 5.46
C VAL A 94 -7.89 9.39 5.49
N GLU A 95 -8.36 8.29 6.08
CA GLU A 95 -7.59 7.04 6.16
C GLU A 95 -7.95 6.06 5.01
N THR A 96 -9.01 6.35 4.26
CA THR A 96 -9.54 5.48 3.18
C THR A 96 -9.13 5.97 1.81
N SER A 97 -9.14 5.09 0.81
CA SER A 97 -8.90 5.49 -0.58
C SER A 97 -9.92 6.51 -1.10
N VAL A 98 -9.44 7.42 -1.95
CA VAL A 98 -10.19 8.54 -2.51
C VAL A 98 -10.33 8.38 -4.02
N GLY A 99 -11.57 8.50 -4.52
CA GLY A 99 -11.83 8.62 -5.95
C GLY A 99 -11.60 10.05 -6.42
N TYR A 100 -10.52 10.32 -7.15
CA TYR A 100 -10.27 11.64 -7.73
C TYR A 100 -10.92 11.79 -9.11
N PRO A 101 -11.47 12.97 -9.45
CA PRO A 101 -12.06 13.24 -10.76
C PRO A 101 -11.02 13.59 -11.84
N MET A 102 -9.73 13.61 -11.51
CA MET A 102 -8.62 13.88 -12.41
C MET A 102 -7.44 12.94 -12.17
N GLU A 103 -6.56 12.85 -13.17
CA GLU A 103 -5.34 12.04 -13.14
C GLU A 103 -4.18 12.81 -13.80
N PRO A 104 -3.06 13.07 -13.11
CA PRO A 104 -2.88 12.90 -11.66
C PRO A 104 -3.79 13.85 -10.85
N PRO A 105 -4.09 13.53 -9.58
CA PRO A 105 -4.79 14.43 -8.67
C PRO A 105 -4.01 15.71 -8.39
N VAL A 106 -4.72 16.84 -8.31
CA VAL A 106 -4.16 18.15 -7.95
C VAL A 106 -4.65 18.66 -6.59
N GLY A 107 -5.22 17.80 -5.76
CA GLY A 107 -5.84 18.16 -4.48
C GLY A 107 -7.14 17.43 -4.24
N GLY A 108 -7.76 17.70 -3.08
CA GLY A 108 -8.93 16.98 -2.59
C GLY A 108 -8.65 16.31 -1.25
N ASP A 109 -9.60 15.50 -0.78
CA ASP A 109 -9.41 14.68 0.42
C ASP A 109 -8.24 13.71 0.21
N HIS A 110 -7.40 13.54 1.22
CA HIS A 110 -6.12 12.85 1.06
C HIS A 110 -5.61 12.30 2.40
N HIS A 111 -4.51 11.56 2.41
CA HIS A 111 -4.09 10.82 3.60
C HIS A 111 -3.32 11.71 4.57
N ARG A 112 -3.43 11.52 5.88
CA ARG A 112 -2.74 12.37 6.89
C ARG A 112 -1.21 12.32 6.86
N ALA A 113 -0.64 11.30 6.23
CA ALA A 113 0.79 11.17 6.02
C ALA A 113 1.13 11.62 4.60
N TRP A 114 2.12 12.51 4.46
CA TRP A 114 2.65 12.96 3.17
C TRP A 114 3.79 12.06 2.69
N MET A 115 4.10 12.11 1.40
CA MET A 115 5.37 11.62 0.86
C MET A 115 6.44 12.68 1.08
N ASN A 116 7.68 12.28 1.34
CA ASN A 116 8.79 13.23 1.27
C ASN A 116 8.80 13.94 -0.10
N CYS A 117 8.97 15.25 -0.06
CA CYS A 117 8.78 16.11 -1.22
C CYS A 117 9.82 17.22 -1.29
N ASN A 118 11.02 16.98 -0.79
CA ASN A 118 12.09 17.97 -0.75
C ASN A 118 13.21 17.64 -1.75
N GLY A 119 12.82 17.33 -2.99
CA GLY A 119 13.70 16.85 -4.06
C GLY A 119 13.74 15.33 -4.18
N ASP A 120 12.65 14.68 -3.78
CA ASP A 120 12.55 13.22 -3.73
C ASP A 120 12.15 12.64 -5.08
N VAL A 121 12.82 11.55 -5.48
CA VAL A 121 12.51 10.83 -6.73
C VAL A 121 12.27 9.38 -6.39
N TYR A 122 11.11 8.89 -6.77
CA TYR A 122 10.57 7.57 -6.47
C TYR A 122 10.62 6.67 -7.69
N ASP A 123 10.93 5.39 -7.49
CA ASP A 123 11.03 4.40 -8.56
C ASP A 123 9.70 3.69 -8.86
N LYS A 124 8.71 3.82 -7.96
CA LYS A 124 7.36 3.26 -8.09
C LYS A 124 6.28 4.33 -8.08
N GLU A 125 5.11 3.93 -8.59
CA GLU A 125 3.89 4.74 -8.43
C GLU A 125 3.61 4.99 -6.95
N LEU A 126 3.22 6.22 -6.65
CA LEU A 126 2.86 6.64 -5.29
C LEU A 126 1.38 6.43 -5.03
N ALA A 127 1.05 6.14 -3.77
CA ALA A 127 -0.32 6.30 -3.30
C ALA A 127 -0.74 7.78 -3.45
N LYS A 128 -1.82 8.01 -4.20
CA LYS A 128 -2.23 9.35 -4.65
C LYS A 128 -2.55 10.26 -3.48
N GLU A 129 -3.17 9.71 -2.45
CA GLU A 129 -3.53 10.39 -1.22
C GLU A 129 -2.30 10.92 -0.46
N ASN A 130 -1.15 10.24 -0.53
CA ASN A 130 0.09 10.71 0.09
C ASN A 130 0.80 11.77 -0.78
N ALA A 131 0.77 11.60 -2.10
CA ALA A 131 1.28 12.59 -3.05
C ALA A 131 0.46 13.90 -2.99
N VAL A 132 -0.87 13.82 -2.87
CA VAL A 132 -1.76 14.99 -2.74
C VAL A 132 -1.47 15.79 -1.47
N HIS A 133 -1.20 15.13 -0.33
CA HIS A 133 -0.76 15.83 0.88
C HIS A 133 0.53 16.63 0.62
N SER A 134 1.46 16.06 -0.15
CA SER A 134 2.70 16.77 -0.52
C SER A 134 2.40 18.05 -1.33
N LEU A 135 1.36 18.03 -2.19
CA LEU A 135 0.89 19.22 -2.89
C LEU A 135 0.26 20.24 -1.94
N GLU A 136 -0.43 19.80 -0.88
CA GLU A 136 -0.98 20.66 0.17
C GLU A 136 0.11 21.45 0.90
N HIS A 137 1.28 20.84 1.10
CA HIS A 137 2.48 21.48 1.67
C HIS A 137 3.20 22.41 0.67
N GLY A 138 2.78 22.43 -0.59
CA GLY A 138 3.28 23.31 -1.64
C GLY A 138 4.37 22.70 -2.49
N ALA A 139 4.39 21.36 -2.59
CA ALA A 139 5.24 20.69 -3.55
C ALA A 139 4.70 20.78 -4.98
N VAL A 140 5.61 20.67 -5.94
CA VAL A 140 5.29 20.30 -7.33
C VAL A 140 5.61 18.83 -7.53
N TRP A 141 4.61 18.06 -7.98
CA TRP A 141 4.75 16.65 -8.33
C TRP A 141 4.94 16.50 -9.84
N VAL A 142 6.07 15.93 -10.24
CA VAL A 142 6.38 15.55 -11.62
C VAL A 142 6.03 14.08 -11.80
N THR A 143 5.15 13.78 -12.75
CA THR A 143 4.75 12.41 -13.06
C THR A 143 5.05 12.07 -14.51
N TYR A 144 5.40 10.81 -14.76
CA TYR A 144 5.73 10.33 -16.10
C TYR A 144 5.20 8.92 -16.37
N THR A 145 4.97 8.66 -17.66
CA THR A 145 4.66 7.30 -18.17
C THR A 145 5.89 6.70 -18.85
N SER A 146 5.81 5.41 -19.15
CA SER A 146 6.72 4.67 -20.03
C SER A 146 6.86 5.24 -21.44
N LYS A 147 5.96 6.13 -21.87
CA LYS A 147 6.04 6.83 -23.16
C LYS A 147 7.01 8.02 -23.14
N ALA A 148 7.39 8.52 -21.96
CA ALA A 148 8.35 9.60 -21.84
C ALA A 148 9.74 9.13 -22.29
N ALA A 149 10.48 10.01 -22.98
CA ALA A 149 11.85 9.67 -23.36
C ALA A 149 12.70 9.53 -22.09
N LYS A 150 13.52 8.47 -22.02
CA LYS A 150 14.36 8.19 -20.85
C LYS A 150 15.28 9.38 -20.49
N ALA A 151 15.81 10.07 -21.49
CA ALA A 151 16.64 11.26 -21.27
C ALA A 151 15.86 12.40 -20.61
N ASP A 152 14.57 12.57 -20.91
CA ASP A 152 13.73 13.57 -20.26
C ASP A 152 13.43 13.20 -18.81
N VAL A 153 13.15 11.91 -18.54
CA VAL A 153 12.95 11.40 -17.18
C VAL A 153 14.20 11.62 -16.33
N GLU A 154 15.39 11.31 -16.85
CA GLU A 154 16.66 11.52 -16.16
C GLU A 154 16.94 13.00 -15.90
N ALA A 155 16.68 13.88 -16.87
CA ALA A 155 16.87 15.32 -16.71
C ALA A 155 15.89 15.94 -15.69
N LEU A 156 14.62 15.53 -15.71
CA LEU A 156 13.62 15.96 -14.72
C LEU A 156 13.96 15.43 -13.32
N SER A 157 14.43 14.18 -13.20
CA SER A 157 14.90 13.61 -11.94
C SER A 157 16.05 14.44 -11.35
N ALA A 158 17.03 14.82 -12.17
CA ALA A 158 18.13 15.68 -11.74
C ALA A 158 17.65 17.07 -11.28
N LYS A 159 16.66 17.63 -11.99
CA LYS A 159 16.05 18.92 -11.62
C LYS A 159 15.30 18.85 -10.30
N VAL A 160 14.49 17.81 -10.09
CA VAL A 160 13.72 17.58 -8.86
C VAL A 160 14.67 17.43 -7.67
N LYS A 161 15.72 16.61 -7.78
CA LYS A 161 16.73 16.44 -6.72
C LYS A 161 17.43 17.72 -6.27
N GLN A 162 17.43 18.76 -7.12
CA GLN A 162 18.03 20.06 -6.84
C GLN A 162 17.01 21.14 -6.45
N THR A 163 15.71 20.80 -6.46
CA THR A 163 14.63 21.75 -6.19
C THR A 163 13.88 21.32 -4.93
N PRO A 164 14.02 22.04 -3.79
CA PRO A 164 13.18 21.85 -2.61
C PRO A 164 11.69 21.92 -2.97
N TYR A 165 10.83 21.28 -2.17
CA TYR A 165 9.38 21.24 -2.42
C TYR A 165 9.04 20.70 -3.82
N THR A 166 9.73 19.64 -4.24
CA THR A 166 9.38 18.87 -5.43
C THR A 166 9.52 17.38 -5.17
N LEU A 167 8.71 16.60 -5.89
CA LEU A 167 8.80 15.15 -5.91
C LEU A 167 8.54 14.61 -7.33
N MET A 168 9.02 13.40 -7.61
CA MET A 168 8.81 12.74 -8.90
C MET A 168 8.52 11.26 -8.76
N SER A 169 7.59 10.73 -9.55
CA SER A 169 7.29 9.30 -9.61
C SER A 169 6.69 8.89 -10.97
N PRO A 170 6.72 7.59 -11.32
CA PRO A 170 5.84 7.06 -12.36
C PRO A 170 4.36 7.28 -12.06
N ASP A 171 3.55 7.38 -13.11
CA ASP A 171 2.09 7.22 -13.12
C ASP A 171 1.68 6.76 -14.53
N GLU A 172 1.43 5.46 -14.73
CA GLU A 172 1.08 4.94 -16.07
C GLU A 172 -0.38 5.21 -16.47
N LYS A 173 -1.22 5.68 -15.54
CA LYS A 173 -2.64 5.96 -15.79
C LYS A 173 -2.87 7.37 -16.32
N GLN A 174 -1.91 8.28 -16.12
CA GLN A 174 -1.99 9.63 -16.66
C GLN A 174 -2.03 9.62 -18.20
N GLN A 175 -2.65 10.66 -18.77
CA GLN A 175 -2.89 10.70 -20.22
C GLN A 175 -1.64 11.06 -21.03
N ASP A 176 -0.89 12.04 -20.55
CA ASP A 176 0.25 12.60 -21.28
C ASP A 176 1.60 12.04 -20.77
N PRO A 177 2.65 11.99 -21.60
CA PRO A 177 3.92 11.39 -21.20
C PRO A 177 4.55 11.99 -19.94
N ILE A 178 4.44 13.32 -19.76
CA ILE A 178 5.00 14.05 -18.62
C ILE A 178 3.97 15.10 -18.17
N MET A 179 3.65 15.10 -16.88
CA MET A 179 2.72 16.04 -16.27
C MET A 179 3.31 16.65 -15.01
N LEU A 180 3.00 17.93 -14.78
CA LEU A 180 3.40 18.70 -13.61
C LEU A 180 2.13 19.07 -12.84
N SER A 181 2.07 18.73 -11.56
CA SER A 181 0.91 18.98 -10.70
C SER A 181 1.32 19.79 -9.48
N ALA A 182 0.50 20.79 -9.15
CA ALA A 182 0.54 21.56 -7.91
C ALA A 182 -0.89 21.69 -7.38
N TRP A 183 -1.08 22.15 -6.14
CA TRP A 183 -2.44 22.27 -5.59
C TRP A 183 -3.36 23.12 -6.49
N GLY A 184 -4.40 22.51 -7.07
CA GLY A 184 -5.35 23.14 -7.98
C GLY A 184 -4.87 23.35 -9.43
N HIS A 185 -3.62 23.04 -9.76
CA HIS A 185 -3.01 23.37 -11.04
C HIS A 185 -2.27 22.20 -11.67
N GLN A 186 -2.39 22.07 -12.99
CA GLN A 186 -1.73 21.03 -13.75
C GLN A 186 -1.21 21.55 -15.08
N ARG A 187 -0.10 20.99 -15.53
CA ARG A 187 0.44 21.26 -16.85
C ARG A 187 1.01 19.99 -17.48
N THR A 188 0.65 19.76 -18.73
CA THR A 188 1.35 18.81 -19.61
C THR A 188 2.57 19.50 -20.23
N VAL A 189 3.70 18.79 -20.29
CA VAL A 189 4.91 19.23 -20.99
C VAL A 189 5.39 18.13 -21.94
N THR A 190 6.09 18.52 -23.00
CA THR A 190 6.52 17.57 -24.04
C THR A 190 7.90 16.96 -23.80
N SER A 191 8.76 17.63 -23.03
CA SER A 191 10.13 17.21 -22.72
C SER A 191 10.65 17.91 -21.46
N ALA A 192 11.81 17.48 -20.95
CA ALA A 192 12.49 18.15 -19.85
C ALA A 192 13.00 19.55 -20.21
N SER A 193 13.22 19.81 -21.50
CA SER A 193 13.67 21.08 -22.05
C SER A 193 12.53 22.06 -22.37
N ASP A 194 11.27 21.66 -22.19
CA ASP A 194 10.13 22.57 -22.36
C ASP A 194 10.29 23.78 -21.42
N PRO A 195 10.33 25.02 -21.94
CA PRO A 195 10.55 26.22 -21.12
C PRO A 195 9.47 26.40 -20.05
N ASN A 196 8.32 25.75 -20.19
CA ASN A 196 7.26 25.82 -19.21
C ASN A 196 7.50 24.95 -17.97
N VAL A 197 8.45 24.00 -18.00
CA VAL A 197 8.89 23.28 -16.80
C VAL A 197 9.44 24.29 -15.78
N ALA A 198 10.37 25.14 -16.22
CA ALA A 198 10.96 26.17 -15.36
C ALA A 198 9.90 27.15 -14.83
N LYS A 199 9.02 27.65 -15.72
CA LYS A 199 7.94 28.58 -15.34
C LYS A 199 6.97 27.97 -14.33
N PHE A 200 6.62 26.69 -14.49
CA PHE A 200 5.71 26.01 -13.59
C PHE A 200 6.35 25.84 -12.20
N PHE A 201 7.62 25.41 -12.15
CA PHE A 201 8.36 25.29 -10.89
C PHE A 201 8.47 26.64 -10.18
N GLU A 202 8.88 27.69 -10.90
CA GLU A 202 9.00 29.04 -10.36
C GLU A 202 7.67 29.57 -9.80
N ARG A 203 6.54 29.28 -10.46
CA ARG A 203 5.24 29.79 -10.03
C ARG A 203 4.60 29.01 -8.89
N TYR A 204 4.78 27.68 -8.88
CA TYR A 204 3.96 26.79 -8.06
C TYR A 204 4.71 26.09 -6.92
N VAL A 205 6.04 25.97 -6.98
CA VAL A 205 6.81 25.54 -5.80
C VAL A 205 6.65 26.59 -4.72
N GLN A 206 6.06 26.22 -3.57
CA GLN A 206 5.74 27.17 -2.50
C GLN A 206 4.96 28.41 -2.99
N GLY A 207 4.07 28.20 -3.96
CA GLY A 207 3.26 29.29 -4.52
C GLY A 207 2.04 29.62 -3.66
N GLU A 208 1.47 30.80 -3.87
CA GLU A 208 0.31 31.31 -3.11
C GLU A 208 -0.95 30.42 -3.13
N GLN A 209 -1.06 29.49 -4.10
CA GLN A 209 -2.16 28.53 -4.19
C GLN A 209 -2.13 27.44 -3.10
N THR A 210 -0.98 27.29 -2.43
CA THR A 210 -0.73 26.22 -1.47
C THR A 210 -1.53 26.42 -0.19
N PRO A 211 -2.36 25.45 0.22
CA PRO A 211 -3.15 25.55 1.44
C PRO A 211 -2.29 25.62 2.72
N GLU A 212 -1.25 24.79 2.82
CA GLU A 212 -0.34 24.73 3.98
C GLU A 212 1.07 25.17 3.58
N LEU A 213 1.16 26.43 3.14
CA LEU A 213 2.41 27.00 2.65
C LEU A 213 3.54 26.90 3.70
N GLY A 214 4.67 26.30 3.31
CA GLY A 214 5.83 26.12 4.15
C GLY A 214 5.79 24.91 5.07
N ALA A 215 4.72 24.09 5.04
CA ALA A 215 4.65 22.88 5.83
C ALA A 215 5.80 21.90 5.49
N PRO A 216 6.22 21.02 6.41
CA PRO A 216 7.40 20.17 6.20
C PRO A 216 7.26 19.26 4.99
N CYS A 217 8.21 19.32 4.07
CA CYS A 217 8.35 18.34 2.97
C CYS A 217 9.30 17.18 3.30
N THR A 218 9.67 17.02 4.57
CA THR A 218 10.55 15.95 5.06
C THR A 218 9.97 15.33 6.33
N GLY A 219 10.38 14.11 6.67
CA GLY A 219 9.85 13.37 7.82
C GLY A 219 8.50 12.68 7.57
N GLY A 220 8.06 12.65 6.32
CA GLY A 220 6.93 11.86 5.84
C GLY A 220 7.36 10.46 5.41
N LEU A 221 6.55 9.85 4.56
CA LEU A 221 6.82 8.54 3.98
C LEU A 221 7.98 8.61 2.97
N SER A 222 8.81 7.58 3.00
CA SER A 222 9.76 7.23 1.94
C SER A 222 9.40 5.85 1.39
N GLU A 223 9.94 5.49 0.22
CA GLU A 223 9.91 4.11 -0.29
C GLU A 223 10.59 3.12 0.67
#